data_AF-A0A2H6KAT6-F1
#
_entry.id   AF-A0A2H6KAT6-F1
#
_cell.length_a   1.000
_cell.length_b   1.000
_cell.length_c   1.000
_cell.angle_alpha   90.00
_cell.angle_beta   90.00
_cell.angle_gamma   90.00
#
_symmetry.space_group_name_H-M   'P 1'
#
loop_
_entity.id
_entity.type
_entity.pdbx_description
1 polymer ?
#
loop_
_entity_poly.entity_id
_entity_poly.type
_entity_poly.pdbx_seq_one_letter_code
_entity_poly.pdbx_strand_id
1 'polypeptide(L)'
;MDADLKRDLKGVKEDIKKGISQVIEDLKVNDLGENVKTDLKSLKGKISGLKNDMEKNGGKNHPLVKEALEKLAEQKRTLDDFAGEKGKIITETGLLETKFEHNIQKPLSEKVDNVDQAIGTLGRTFDKIQDGKSITGIFVHIKTQVAAIKGNKGNGDWQNTGGSGLDGITSKVEDYFNAFGRGKFEGIVAGWLDNMVEHNGVVQRILMALGWNEKRGDFTEGAQNVQNRLSWNIRETQNLKKEIPSDGASLSSVGGNGGNFTKRITAVKKACEAFSGALDGKLKEPGNEIVNDVKGVSGLLKTSGVRDPKCICDCYKCGSYYCNKEECAKKAASELILCALTAVARQVGNELNSVFLNIADKPPNAEPSDGSIAKILDTITPIVDGLNKALTDATNPPSTRGSSDQDSPAQAVDKRLQEVRDEVSGLESKFTKVTEDLTKAVKELPGAVERFDTEAQEQIKAAAGRPLYF
;
A
#
# COMPACT_ATOMS: atom_id res chain seq x y z
N MET A 1 15.56 61.25 -134.13
CA MET A 1 15.86 61.71 -132.75
C MET A 1 16.77 62.91 -132.89
N ASP A 2 16.24 64.09 -132.58
CA ASP A 2 16.88 65.38 -132.88
C ASP A 2 18.21 65.57 -132.13
N ALA A 3 19.11 66.36 -132.70
CA ALA A 3 20.48 66.53 -132.17
C ALA A 3 20.48 67.08 -130.74
N ASP A 4 19.54 67.97 -130.42
CA ASP A 4 19.40 68.56 -129.08
C ASP A 4 18.92 67.54 -128.04
N LEU A 5 17.95 66.68 -128.36
CA LEU A 5 17.47 65.65 -127.44
C LEU A 5 18.58 64.62 -127.10
N LYS A 6 19.44 64.29 -128.07
CA LYS A 6 20.61 63.43 -127.83
C LYS A 6 21.65 64.11 -126.94
N ARG A 7 21.82 65.43 -127.05
CA ARG A 7 22.74 66.21 -126.21
C ARG A 7 22.23 66.33 -124.79
N ASP A 8 20.93 66.59 -124.61
CA ASP A 8 20.30 66.69 -123.29
C ASP A 8 20.26 65.33 -122.58
N LEU A 9 19.91 64.24 -123.29
CA LEU A 9 19.99 62.90 -122.70
C LEU A 9 21.42 62.47 -122.39
N LYS A 10 22.41 62.97 -123.14
CA LYS A 10 23.83 62.78 -122.80
C LYS A 10 24.20 63.57 -121.54
N GLY A 11 23.73 64.80 -121.39
CA GLY A 11 23.89 65.62 -120.18
C GLY A 11 23.26 64.95 -118.95
N VAL A 12 21.98 64.58 -119.03
CA VAL A 12 21.25 63.86 -117.97
C VAL A 12 21.93 62.53 -117.62
N LYS A 13 22.43 61.79 -118.62
CA LYS A 13 23.18 60.54 -118.38
C LYS A 13 24.48 60.80 -117.61
N GLU A 14 25.22 61.85 -117.94
CA GLU A 14 26.45 62.20 -117.22
C GLU A 14 26.16 62.72 -115.81
N ASP A 15 25.10 63.52 -115.62
CA ASP A 15 24.68 63.99 -114.30
C ASP A 15 24.17 62.85 -113.41
N ILE A 16 23.42 61.90 -113.96
CA ILE A 16 23.01 60.67 -113.24
C ILE A 16 24.23 59.84 -112.87
N LYS A 17 25.19 59.65 -113.79
CA LYS A 17 26.44 58.95 -113.47
C LYS A 17 27.22 59.66 -112.37
N LYS A 18 27.29 60.99 -112.42
CA LYS A 18 28.01 61.81 -111.44
C LYS A 18 27.32 61.76 -110.08
N GLY A 19 25.99 61.88 -110.05
CA GLY A 19 25.18 61.71 -108.84
C GLY A 19 25.27 60.31 -108.24
N ILE A 20 25.22 59.25 -109.06
CA ILE A 20 25.44 57.87 -108.60
C ILE A 20 26.87 57.71 -108.06
N SER A 21 27.87 58.27 -108.72
CA SER A 21 29.27 58.18 -108.27
C SER A 21 29.48 58.92 -106.95
N GLN A 22 28.89 60.11 -106.79
CA GLN A 22 28.88 60.86 -105.53
C GLN A 22 28.20 60.08 -104.41
N VAL A 23 27.03 59.47 -104.65
CA VAL A 23 26.35 58.65 -103.64
C VAL A 23 27.18 57.41 -103.28
N ILE A 24 27.85 56.79 -104.24
CA ILE A 24 28.78 55.65 -104.02
C ILE A 24 29.98 56.06 -103.16
N GLU A 25 30.54 57.24 -103.37
CA GLU A 25 31.64 57.79 -102.56
C GLU A 25 31.18 58.26 -101.17
N ASP A 26 30.09 59.03 -101.09
CA ASP A 26 29.56 59.61 -99.85
C ASP A 26 29.07 58.53 -98.88
N LEU A 27 28.37 57.50 -99.39
CA LEU A 27 27.98 56.33 -98.60
C LEU A 27 29.12 55.33 -98.42
N LYS A 28 30.29 55.61 -99.01
CA LYS A 28 31.48 54.75 -98.99
C LYS A 28 31.17 53.32 -99.40
N VAL A 29 30.35 53.14 -100.43
CA VAL A 29 29.90 51.81 -100.91
C VAL A 29 31.09 50.98 -101.38
N ASN A 30 32.10 51.63 -101.99
CA ASN A 30 33.35 50.99 -102.38
C ASN A 30 34.18 50.50 -101.18
N ASP A 31 34.06 51.15 -100.02
CA ASP A 31 34.75 50.78 -98.78
C ASP A 31 33.88 49.91 -97.85
N LEU A 32 32.61 49.68 -98.21
CA LEU A 32 31.65 48.94 -97.38
C LEU A 32 32.19 47.55 -97.03
N GLY A 33 32.88 46.89 -97.95
CA GLY A 33 33.51 45.60 -97.70
C GLY A 33 34.58 45.66 -96.60
N GLU A 34 35.40 46.71 -96.55
CA GLU A 34 36.43 46.89 -95.53
C GLU A 34 35.87 47.41 -94.20
N ASN A 35 34.84 48.27 -94.25
CA ASN A 35 34.12 48.72 -93.06
C ASN A 35 33.40 47.56 -92.37
N VAL A 36 32.67 46.73 -93.13
CA VAL A 36 32.01 45.52 -92.62
C VAL A 36 33.04 44.53 -92.06
N LYS A 37 34.18 44.32 -92.72
CA LYS A 37 35.26 43.47 -92.15
C LYS A 37 35.82 44.05 -90.85
N THR A 38 35.97 45.37 -90.75
CA THR A 38 36.47 46.04 -89.55
C THR A 38 35.48 45.90 -88.39
N ASP A 39 34.20 46.12 -88.66
CA ASP A 39 33.14 45.95 -87.67
C ASP A 39 33.00 44.48 -87.24
N LEU A 40 33.11 43.53 -88.17
CA LEU A 40 33.11 42.09 -87.85
C LEU A 40 34.35 41.68 -87.05
N LYS A 41 35.54 42.24 -87.34
CA LYS A 41 36.74 42.05 -86.51
C LYS A 41 36.58 42.63 -85.11
N SER A 42 35.99 43.83 -85.01
CA SER A 42 35.69 44.48 -83.74
C SER A 42 34.67 43.68 -82.92
N LEU A 43 33.60 43.22 -83.57
CA LEU A 43 32.59 42.34 -82.97
C LEU A 43 33.20 41.01 -82.54
N LYS A 44 34.00 40.36 -83.38
CA LYS A 44 34.74 39.14 -83.04
C LYS A 44 35.69 39.38 -81.86
N GLY A 45 36.36 40.52 -81.81
CA GLY A 45 37.21 40.93 -80.69
C GLY A 45 36.44 41.10 -79.39
N LYS A 46 35.27 41.76 -79.44
CA LYS A 46 34.36 41.91 -78.28
C LYS A 46 33.81 40.56 -77.82
N ILE A 47 33.41 39.67 -78.74
CA ILE A 47 32.94 38.30 -78.43
C ILE A 47 34.07 37.46 -77.84
N SER A 48 35.29 37.56 -78.39
CA SER A 48 36.45 36.85 -77.85
C SER A 48 36.87 37.40 -76.48
N GLY A 49 36.76 38.72 -76.28
CA GLY A 49 36.98 39.37 -74.99
C GLY A 49 36.00 38.87 -73.92
N LEU A 50 34.70 38.84 -74.23
CA LEU A 50 33.67 38.28 -73.36
C LEU A 50 33.94 36.81 -72.99
N LYS A 51 34.37 35.98 -73.95
CA LYS A 51 34.75 34.59 -73.69
C LYS A 51 35.99 34.49 -72.77
N ASN A 52 37.03 35.25 -73.06
CA ASN A 52 38.29 35.21 -72.32
C ASN A 52 38.15 35.75 -70.89
N ASP A 53 37.29 36.75 -70.68
CA ASP A 53 37.01 37.32 -69.37
C ASP A 53 36.14 36.39 -68.50
N MET A 54 35.40 35.47 -69.13
CA MET A 54 34.72 34.35 -68.45
C MET A 54 35.72 33.29 -67.95
N GLU A 55 36.82 33.06 -68.68
CA GLU A 55 37.86 32.09 -68.32
C GLU A 55 38.83 32.65 -67.25
N LYS A 56 39.06 33.97 -67.22
CA LYS A 56 39.89 34.63 -66.21
C LYS A 56 39.17 34.77 -64.87
N ASN A 57 39.87 34.53 -63.75
CA ASN A 57 39.34 34.57 -62.38
C ASN A 57 38.07 33.72 -62.15
N GLY A 58 37.88 32.68 -62.96
CA GLY A 58 36.71 31.80 -62.90
C GLY A 58 35.37 32.50 -63.13
N GLY A 59 35.35 33.62 -63.86
CA GLY A 59 34.15 34.38 -64.19
C GLY A 59 33.55 35.21 -63.05
N LYS A 60 34.15 35.22 -61.84
CA LYS A 60 33.60 35.87 -60.64
C LYS A 60 33.34 37.38 -60.80
N ASN A 61 34.13 38.05 -61.65
CA ASN A 61 34.00 39.49 -61.90
C ASN A 61 33.35 39.81 -63.26
N HIS A 62 32.84 38.79 -63.97
CA HIS A 62 32.29 38.98 -65.31
C HIS A 62 30.86 39.55 -65.23
N PRO A 63 30.53 40.66 -65.91
CA PRO A 63 29.24 41.35 -65.77
C PRO A 63 28.00 40.47 -65.98
N LEU A 64 28.09 39.47 -66.87
CA LEU A 64 26.96 38.56 -67.17
C LEU A 64 26.61 37.58 -66.05
N VAL A 65 27.56 37.20 -65.19
CA VAL A 65 27.36 36.16 -64.15
C VAL A 65 27.60 36.68 -62.75
N LYS A 66 28.17 37.88 -62.60
CA LYS A 66 28.53 38.47 -61.30
C LYS A 66 27.35 38.47 -60.33
N GLU A 67 26.20 39.01 -60.73
CA GLU A 67 25.03 39.08 -59.84
C GLU A 67 24.53 37.68 -59.42
N ALA A 68 24.52 36.72 -60.35
CA ALA A 68 24.09 35.35 -60.07
C ALA A 68 25.07 34.62 -59.14
N LEU A 69 26.37 34.79 -59.33
CA LEU A 69 27.41 34.22 -58.47
C LEU A 69 27.46 34.91 -57.09
N GLU A 70 27.19 36.21 -57.01
CA GLU A 70 27.06 36.94 -55.74
C GLU A 70 25.84 36.46 -54.95
N LYS A 71 24.68 36.29 -55.60
CA LYS A 71 23.48 35.71 -54.98
C LYS A 71 23.71 34.27 -54.53
N LEU A 72 24.38 33.44 -55.35
CA LEU A 72 24.76 32.07 -54.97
C LEU A 72 25.69 32.07 -53.75
N ALA A 73 26.69 32.95 -53.72
CA ALA A 73 27.61 33.07 -52.59
C ALA A 73 26.90 33.52 -51.29
N GLU A 74 25.89 34.39 -51.40
CA GLU A 74 25.06 34.81 -50.25
C GLU A 74 24.19 33.65 -49.72
N GLN A 75 23.57 32.89 -50.62
CA GLN A 75 22.81 31.69 -50.23
C GLN A 75 23.72 30.61 -49.66
N LYS A 76 24.92 30.43 -50.21
CA LYS A 76 25.93 29.51 -49.67
C LYS A 76 26.33 29.89 -48.25
N ARG A 77 26.58 31.17 -47.96
CA ARG A 77 26.86 31.63 -46.58
C ARG A 77 25.74 31.23 -45.62
N THR A 78 24.49 31.43 -46.03
CA THR A 78 23.32 31.02 -45.24
C THR A 78 23.32 29.50 -45.00
N LEU A 79 23.65 28.71 -46.01
CA LEU A 79 23.76 27.26 -45.89
C LEU A 79 24.96 26.82 -45.02
N ASP A 80 26.11 27.48 -45.14
CA ASP A 80 27.32 27.23 -44.34
C ASP A 80 27.08 27.54 -42.85
N ASP A 81 26.32 28.59 -42.52
CA ASP A 81 25.92 28.90 -41.15
C ASP A 81 25.07 27.78 -40.50
N PHE A 82 24.36 26.99 -41.32
CA PHE A 82 23.58 25.85 -40.84
C PHE A 82 24.33 24.52 -40.91
N ALA A 83 25.00 24.23 -42.03
CA ALA A 83 25.51 22.91 -42.40
C ALA A 83 27.03 22.86 -42.70
N GLY A 84 27.71 24.01 -42.67
CA GLY A 84 29.17 24.09 -42.85
C GLY A 84 29.94 23.58 -41.62
N GLU A 85 31.27 23.61 -41.66
CA GLU A 85 32.14 23.03 -40.60
C GLU A 85 31.91 23.61 -39.20
N LYS A 86 31.39 24.84 -39.12
CA LYS A 86 31.01 25.53 -37.87
C LYS A 86 29.51 25.79 -37.79
N GLY A 87 28.73 25.10 -38.61
CA GLY A 87 27.30 25.28 -38.73
C GLY A 87 26.54 24.82 -37.47
N LYS A 88 25.31 25.32 -37.34
CA LYS A 88 24.42 24.96 -36.22
C LYS A 88 24.22 23.46 -36.06
N ILE A 89 24.11 22.70 -37.15
CA ILE A 89 23.86 21.24 -37.09
C ILE A 89 25.02 20.53 -36.40
N ILE A 90 26.27 20.76 -36.82
CA ILE A 90 27.46 20.15 -36.22
C ILE A 90 27.58 20.52 -34.74
N THR A 91 27.33 21.79 -34.42
CA THR A 91 27.41 22.31 -33.05
C THR A 91 26.37 21.64 -32.13
N GLU A 92 25.10 21.63 -32.54
CA GLU A 92 24.02 21.02 -31.76
C GLU A 92 24.17 19.50 -31.63
N THR A 93 24.62 18.81 -32.69
CA THR A 93 24.93 17.37 -32.65
C THR A 93 26.07 17.07 -31.68
N GLY A 94 27.12 17.91 -31.64
CA GLY A 94 28.22 17.75 -30.68
C GLY A 94 27.80 17.95 -29.22
N LEU A 95 26.68 18.64 -28.96
CA LEU A 95 26.13 18.87 -27.62
C LEU A 95 25.12 17.81 -27.19
N LEU A 96 24.74 16.88 -28.06
CA LEU A 96 23.71 15.88 -27.78
C LEU A 96 24.06 15.00 -26.59
N GLU A 97 25.32 14.57 -26.48
CA GLU A 97 25.81 13.75 -25.36
C GLU A 97 25.62 14.48 -24.03
N THR A 98 26.13 15.70 -23.92
CA THR A 98 25.99 16.52 -22.71
C THR A 98 24.52 16.82 -22.40
N LYS A 99 23.69 17.09 -23.42
CA LYS A 99 22.25 17.33 -23.21
C LYS A 99 21.54 16.07 -22.72
N PHE A 100 21.89 14.89 -23.24
CA PHE A 100 21.32 13.62 -22.81
C PHE A 100 21.74 13.28 -21.38
N GLU A 101 23.03 13.36 -21.07
CA GLU A 101 23.57 13.12 -19.74
C GLU A 101 22.88 14.03 -18.70
N HIS A 102 22.83 15.33 -18.98
CA HIS A 102 22.38 16.31 -18.00
C HIS A 102 20.85 16.37 -17.83
N ASN A 103 20.08 16.16 -18.91
CA ASN A 103 18.62 16.32 -18.87
C ASN A 103 17.86 14.99 -18.76
N ILE A 104 18.50 13.85 -19.02
CA ILE A 104 17.84 12.54 -19.05
C ILE A 104 18.54 11.56 -18.12
N GLN A 105 19.80 11.20 -18.39
CA GLN A 105 20.49 10.12 -17.69
C GLN A 105 20.67 10.43 -16.21
N LYS A 106 21.25 11.60 -15.89
CA LYS A 106 21.54 12.00 -14.52
C LYS A 106 20.26 12.18 -13.68
N PRO A 107 19.24 12.93 -14.12
CA PRO A 107 17.99 13.05 -13.38
C PRO A 107 17.31 11.69 -13.13
N LEU A 108 17.31 10.78 -14.10
CA LEU A 108 16.72 9.45 -13.92
C LEU A 108 17.51 8.62 -12.92
N SER A 109 18.83 8.58 -13.05
CA SER A 109 19.73 7.84 -12.15
C SER A 109 19.57 8.32 -10.72
N GLU A 110 19.59 9.65 -10.50
CA GLU A 110 19.38 10.25 -9.18
C GLU A 110 18.01 9.86 -8.59
N LYS A 111 16.94 9.83 -9.38
CA LYS A 111 15.61 9.45 -8.89
C LYS A 111 15.54 7.97 -8.49
N VAL A 112 16.15 7.07 -9.27
CA VAL A 112 16.23 5.64 -8.95
C VAL A 112 17.04 5.43 -7.67
N ASP A 113 18.21 6.05 -7.58
CA ASP A 113 19.09 5.96 -6.41
C ASP A 113 18.40 6.49 -5.14
N ASN A 114 17.63 7.57 -5.24
CA ASN A 114 16.87 8.09 -4.10
C ASN A 114 15.83 7.08 -3.59
N VAL A 115 15.17 6.34 -4.48
CA VAL A 115 14.22 5.28 -4.09
C VAL A 115 14.97 4.15 -3.37
N ASP A 116 16.09 3.70 -3.91
CA ASP A 116 16.92 2.66 -3.29
C ASP A 116 17.46 3.06 -1.92
N GLN A 117 17.90 4.31 -1.78
CA GLN A 117 18.35 4.85 -0.51
C GLN A 117 17.21 4.94 0.50
N ALA A 118 16.01 5.32 0.08
CA ALA A 118 14.83 5.36 0.94
C ALA A 118 14.46 3.94 1.43
N ILE A 119 14.45 2.95 0.53
CA ILE A 119 14.21 1.54 0.87
C ILE A 119 15.31 1.03 1.81
N GLY A 120 16.58 1.30 1.49
CA GLY A 120 17.72 0.93 2.33
C GLY A 120 17.73 1.60 3.70
N THR A 121 17.20 2.82 3.81
CA THR A 121 17.03 3.52 5.09
C THR A 121 15.91 2.89 5.90
N LEU A 122 14.77 2.58 5.26
CA LEU A 122 13.67 1.85 5.88
C LEU A 122 14.11 0.46 6.36
N GLY A 123 14.89 -0.28 5.57
CA GLY A 123 15.40 -1.60 5.95
C GLY A 123 16.38 -1.56 7.12
N ARG A 124 17.22 -0.50 7.20
CA ARG A 124 18.14 -0.29 8.34
C ARG A 124 17.43 -0.02 9.67
N THR A 125 16.17 0.41 9.65
CA THR A 125 15.36 0.54 10.88
C THR A 125 15.05 -0.82 11.52
N PHE A 126 15.28 -1.93 10.81
CA PHE A 126 15.05 -3.28 11.31
C PHE A 126 16.38 -4.02 11.45
N ASP A 127 16.74 -4.37 12.69
CA ASP A 127 17.90 -5.22 12.94
C ASP A 127 17.68 -6.61 12.30
N LYS A 128 18.72 -7.13 11.61
CA LYS A 128 18.79 -8.50 11.05
C LYS A 128 18.02 -8.75 9.74
N ILE A 129 17.75 -7.74 8.91
CA ILE A 129 17.36 -8.00 7.52
C ILE A 129 18.62 -8.26 6.69
N GLN A 130 18.79 -9.51 6.22
CA GLN A 130 19.95 -9.93 5.42
C GLN A 130 20.12 -9.11 4.13
N ASP A 131 19.01 -8.65 3.56
CA ASP A 131 18.95 -7.87 2.33
C ASP A 131 18.03 -6.66 2.49
N GLY A 132 18.35 -5.81 3.48
CA GLY A 132 17.59 -4.60 3.87
C GLY A 132 17.43 -3.53 2.79
N LYS A 133 17.54 -3.90 1.51
CA LYS A 133 17.36 -3.10 0.31
C LYS A 133 16.19 -3.57 -0.55
N SER A 134 15.47 -4.63 -0.18
CA SER A 134 14.26 -5.09 -0.87
C SER A 134 13.00 -4.85 -0.04
N ILE A 135 11.92 -4.43 -0.70
CA ILE A 135 10.59 -4.29 -0.09
C ILE A 135 10.09 -5.66 0.40
N THR A 136 10.33 -6.72 -0.38
CA THR A 136 10.00 -8.09 0.01
C THR A 136 10.69 -8.49 1.31
N GLY A 137 12.00 -8.24 1.43
CA GLY A 137 12.76 -8.55 2.64
C GLY A 137 12.21 -7.81 3.87
N ILE A 138 11.88 -6.53 3.71
CA ILE A 138 11.29 -5.70 4.77
C ILE A 138 9.93 -6.26 5.20
N PHE A 139 9.03 -6.54 4.26
CA PHE A 139 7.69 -7.04 4.58
C PHE A 139 7.72 -8.45 5.19
N VAL A 140 8.62 -9.34 4.75
CA VAL A 140 8.80 -10.67 5.35
C VAL A 140 9.31 -10.55 6.79
N HIS A 141 10.23 -9.62 7.07
CA HIS A 141 10.70 -9.39 8.43
C HIS A 141 9.57 -8.88 9.34
N ILE A 142 8.83 -7.85 8.90
CA ILE A 142 7.70 -7.30 9.66
C ILE A 142 6.64 -8.39 9.88
N LYS A 143 6.31 -9.19 8.85
CA LYS A 143 5.40 -10.33 8.94
C LYS A 143 5.83 -11.31 10.04
N THR A 144 7.13 -11.62 10.11
CA THR A 144 7.66 -12.53 11.14
C THR A 144 7.49 -11.95 12.55
N GLN A 145 7.78 -10.67 12.74
CA GLN A 145 7.58 -10.01 14.04
C GLN A 145 6.10 -9.94 14.43
N VAL A 146 5.22 -9.58 13.48
CA VAL A 146 3.78 -9.54 13.69
C VAL A 146 3.23 -10.93 13.98
N ALA A 147 3.69 -11.97 13.28
CA ALA A 147 3.31 -13.34 13.54
C ALA A 147 3.75 -13.82 14.93
N ALA A 148 4.92 -13.39 15.42
CA ALA A 148 5.37 -13.69 16.78
C ALA A 148 4.52 -12.98 17.85
N ILE A 149 4.14 -11.72 17.62
CA ILE A 149 3.21 -10.97 18.50
C ILE A 149 1.83 -11.63 18.50
N LYS A 150 1.33 -12.00 17.31
CA LYS A 150 0.08 -12.73 17.16
C LYS A 150 0.13 -14.06 17.90
N GLY A 151 1.19 -14.85 17.69
CA GLY A 151 1.38 -16.15 18.32
C GLY A 151 0.36 -17.18 17.87
N ASN A 152 0.10 -18.18 18.72
CA ASN A 152 -0.80 -19.29 18.42
C ASN A 152 -1.90 -19.40 19.47
N LYS A 153 -3.07 -19.90 19.05
CA LYS A 153 -4.13 -20.27 19.99
C LYS A 153 -3.70 -21.48 20.82
N GLY A 154 -4.14 -21.52 22.07
CA GLY A 154 -3.99 -22.72 22.89
C GLY A 154 -4.97 -23.83 22.51
N ASN A 155 -4.74 -25.00 23.09
CA ASN A 155 -5.56 -26.20 22.89
C ASN A 155 -6.86 -26.23 23.72
N GLY A 156 -7.16 -25.19 24.50
CA GLY A 156 -8.36 -25.12 25.33
C GLY A 156 -8.22 -25.69 26.76
N ASP A 157 -7.02 -26.14 27.16
CA ASP A 157 -6.80 -26.67 28.50
C ASP A 157 -6.58 -25.57 29.56
N TRP A 158 -6.59 -25.96 30.85
CA TRP A 158 -6.36 -25.01 31.94
C TRP A 158 -4.99 -24.32 31.87
N GLN A 159 -3.98 -24.98 31.31
CA GLN A 159 -2.63 -24.43 31.17
C GLN A 159 -2.45 -23.60 29.89
N ASN A 160 -3.45 -23.57 29.02
CA ASN A 160 -3.40 -23.00 27.68
C ASN A 160 -2.26 -23.56 26.83
N THR A 161 -2.04 -24.88 26.88
CA THR A 161 -0.88 -25.53 26.24
C THR A 161 -0.84 -25.21 24.74
N GLY A 162 0.34 -24.80 24.27
CA GLY A 162 0.56 -24.38 22.89
C GLY A 162 0.12 -22.94 22.58
N GLY A 163 -0.57 -22.27 23.51
CA GLY A 163 -0.96 -20.89 23.38
C GLY A 163 0.23 -19.93 23.54
N SER A 164 0.35 -18.96 22.65
CA SER A 164 1.38 -17.91 22.72
C SER A 164 0.89 -16.60 22.13
N GLY A 165 1.53 -15.49 22.51
CA GLY A 165 1.19 -14.16 21.98
C GLY A 165 -0.24 -13.75 22.25
N LEU A 166 -0.79 -12.90 21.37
CA LEU A 166 -2.15 -12.40 21.46
C LEU A 166 -3.21 -13.49 21.26
N ASP A 167 -3.01 -14.40 20.31
CA ASP A 167 -3.91 -15.53 20.04
C ASP A 167 -3.98 -16.48 21.25
N GLY A 168 -2.87 -16.65 21.98
CA GLY A 168 -2.83 -17.39 23.24
C GLY A 168 -3.64 -16.72 24.35
N ILE A 169 -3.45 -15.41 24.55
CA ILE A 169 -4.22 -14.65 25.56
C ILE A 169 -5.71 -14.68 25.22
N THR A 170 -6.05 -14.38 23.97
CA THR A 170 -7.44 -14.35 23.51
C THR A 170 -8.10 -15.70 23.68
N SER A 171 -7.50 -16.80 23.20
CA SER A 171 -8.04 -18.15 23.38
C SER A 171 -8.29 -18.49 24.85
N LYS A 172 -7.38 -18.12 25.76
CA LYS A 172 -7.58 -18.38 27.19
C LYS A 172 -8.75 -17.60 27.79
N VAL A 173 -8.90 -16.34 27.41
CA VAL A 173 -10.06 -15.52 27.81
C VAL A 173 -11.34 -16.09 27.20
N GLU A 174 -11.28 -16.59 25.96
CA GLU A 174 -12.39 -17.27 25.31
C GLU A 174 -12.84 -18.51 26.06
N ASP A 175 -11.90 -19.37 26.44
CA ASP A 175 -12.20 -20.59 27.21
C ASP A 175 -12.81 -20.26 28.57
N TYR A 176 -12.30 -19.23 29.24
CA TYR A 176 -12.84 -18.79 30.52
C TYR A 176 -14.32 -18.43 30.41
N PHE A 177 -14.73 -17.51 29.52
CA PHE A 177 -16.14 -17.15 29.44
C PHE A 177 -16.99 -18.28 28.83
N ASN A 178 -16.43 -19.13 27.95
CA ASN A 178 -17.13 -20.29 27.41
C ASN A 178 -17.45 -21.33 28.49
N ALA A 179 -16.72 -21.35 29.62
CA ALA A 179 -17.06 -22.15 30.79
C ALA A 179 -18.35 -21.69 31.48
N PHE A 180 -18.74 -20.42 31.33
CA PHE A 180 -19.99 -19.85 31.87
C PHE A 180 -21.16 -19.94 30.86
N GLY A 181 -20.88 -20.20 29.58
CA GLY A 181 -21.90 -20.24 28.51
C GLY A 181 -22.63 -21.58 28.33
N ARG A 182 -23.62 -21.60 27.44
CA ARG A 182 -24.32 -22.82 26.96
C ARG A 182 -24.87 -23.74 28.08
N GLY A 183 -25.46 -23.16 29.13
CA GLY A 183 -26.02 -23.93 30.24
C GLY A 183 -24.97 -24.51 31.21
N LYS A 184 -23.68 -24.16 31.07
CA LYS A 184 -22.61 -24.62 31.98
C LYS A 184 -22.53 -23.81 33.27
N PHE A 185 -23.21 -22.66 33.36
CA PHE A 185 -23.24 -21.82 34.56
C PHE A 185 -23.69 -22.60 35.81
N GLU A 186 -24.67 -23.50 35.67
CA GLU A 186 -25.10 -24.39 36.76
C GLU A 186 -23.97 -25.28 37.28
N GLY A 187 -23.10 -25.79 36.38
CA GLY A 187 -21.93 -26.58 36.76
C GLY A 187 -20.88 -25.75 37.51
N ILE A 188 -20.72 -24.47 37.15
CA ILE A 188 -19.83 -23.54 37.87
C ILE A 188 -20.37 -23.24 39.27
N VAL A 189 -21.66 -22.93 39.39
CA VAL A 189 -22.31 -22.71 40.70
C VAL A 189 -22.25 -23.96 41.57
N ALA A 190 -22.41 -25.14 40.98
CA ALA A 190 -22.23 -26.42 41.69
C ALA A 190 -20.79 -26.57 42.20
N GLY A 191 -19.78 -26.27 41.37
CA GLY A 191 -18.38 -26.30 41.79
C GLY A 191 -18.07 -25.33 42.93
N TRP A 192 -18.66 -24.12 42.92
CA TRP A 192 -18.53 -23.18 44.05
C TRP A 192 -19.12 -23.73 45.34
N LEU A 193 -20.31 -24.33 45.26
CA LEU A 193 -20.95 -24.99 46.41
C LEU A 193 -20.09 -26.13 46.97
N ASP A 194 -19.57 -27.00 46.10
CA ASP A 194 -18.71 -28.13 46.50
C ASP A 194 -17.44 -27.65 47.21
N ASN A 195 -16.77 -26.64 46.63
CA ASN A 195 -15.54 -26.07 47.17
C ASN A 195 -15.79 -25.33 48.50
N MET A 196 -16.92 -24.64 48.64
CA MET A 196 -17.28 -23.95 49.88
C MET A 196 -17.46 -24.92 51.05
N VAL A 197 -18.08 -26.09 50.85
CA VAL A 197 -18.26 -27.09 51.92
C VAL A 197 -16.90 -27.59 52.43
N GLU A 198 -15.92 -27.73 51.54
CA GLU A 198 -14.59 -28.23 51.85
C GLU A 198 -13.62 -27.18 52.40
N HIS A 199 -13.75 -25.92 52.01
CA HIS A 199 -12.72 -24.91 52.31
C HIS A 199 -13.23 -23.67 53.07
N ASN A 200 -14.54 -23.47 53.19
CA ASN A 200 -15.06 -22.35 53.96
C ASN A 200 -15.16 -22.73 55.44
N GLY A 201 -14.20 -22.27 56.24
CA GLY A 201 -14.14 -22.57 57.68
C GLY A 201 -15.38 -22.14 58.48
N VAL A 202 -16.13 -21.13 58.02
CA VAL A 202 -17.40 -20.73 58.65
C VAL A 202 -18.50 -21.75 58.34
N VAL A 203 -18.62 -22.18 57.07
CA VAL A 203 -19.55 -23.25 56.66
C VAL A 203 -19.21 -24.55 57.40
N GLN A 204 -17.94 -24.94 57.43
CA GLN A 204 -17.48 -26.13 58.15
C GLN A 204 -17.80 -26.05 59.65
N ARG A 205 -17.56 -24.91 60.29
CA ARG A 205 -17.87 -24.73 61.71
C ARG A 205 -19.37 -24.94 62.01
N ILE A 206 -20.25 -24.45 61.15
CA ILE A 206 -21.69 -24.66 61.30
C ILE A 206 -22.06 -26.12 61.02
N LEU A 207 -21.52 -26.73 59.97
CA LEU A 207 -21.75 -28.15 59.68
C LEU A 207 -21.23 -29.06 60.81
N MET A 208 -20.09 -28.73 61.42
CA MET A 208 -19.58 -29.42 62.61
C MET A 208 -20.51 -29.28 63.81
N ALA A 209 -21.13 -28.10 64.01
CA ALA A 209 -22.16 -27.90 65.03
C ALA A 209 -23.43 -28.74 64.76
N LEU A 210 -23.67 -29.11 63.50
CA LEU A 210 -24.70 -30.08 63.09
C LEU A 210 -24.22 -31.55 63.15
N GLY A 211 -23.06 -31.82 63.74
CA GLY A 211 -22.57 -33.19 63.98
C GLY A 211 -21.64 -33.74 62.90
N TRP A 212 -21.14 -32.92 61.99
CA TRP A 212 -20.11 -33.31 61.01
C TRP A 212 -18.71 -33.31 61.65
N ASN A 213 -17.79 -34.13 61.14
CA ASN A 213 -16.47 -34.27 61.75
C ASN A 213 -15.37 -34.47 60.70
N GLU A 214 -14.39 -33.56 60.72
CA GLU A 214 -13.17 -33.59 59.91
C GLU A 214 -12.36 -34.87 60.10
N LYS A 215 -12.22 -35.36 61.33
CA LYS A 215 -11.49 -36.60 61.65
C LYS A 215 -12.17 -37.86 61.11
N ARG A 216 -13.45 -37.79 60.74
CA ARG A 216 -14.18 -38.90 60.09
C ARG A 216 -14.14 -38.82 58.56
N GLY A 217 -13.46 -37.81 58.01
CA GLY A 217 -13.46 -37.55 56.57
C GLY A 217 -14.78 -37.00 56.06
N ASP A 218 -15.70 -36.51 56.91
CA ASP A 218 -17.00 -35.99 56.46
C ASP A 218 -16.87 -34.76 55.53
N PHE A 219 -15.67 -34.16 55.44
CA PHE A 219 -15.33 -32.99 54.61
C PHE A 219 -14.29 -33.30 53.50
N THR A 220 -13.82 -34.54 53.33
CA THR A 220 -12.79 -34.88 52.34
C THR A 220 -13.37 -35.38 51.02
N GLU A 221 -12.72 -35.04 49.90
CA GLU A 221 -12.98 -35.54 48.55
C GLU A 221 -12.87 -37.08 48.50
N GLY A 222 -13.97 -37.78 48.79
CA GLY A 222 -14.00 -39.24 49.00
C GLY A 222 -15.13 -39.72 49.93
N ALA A 223 -15.64 -38.86 50.83
CA ALA A 223 -16.88 -39.10 51.57
C ALA A 223 -18.13 -38.78 50.72
N GLN A 224 -18.12 -39.24 49.46
CA GLN A 224 -18.99 -38.86 48.33
C GLN A 224 -20.49 -38.88 48.61
N ASN A 225 -20.97 -39.48 49.70
CA ASN A 225 -22.40 -39.50 49.98
C ASN A 225 -22.91 -38.25 50.71
N VAL A 226 -22.07 -37.42 51.33
CA VAL A 226 -22.56 -36.31 52.18
C VAL A 226 -22.29 -34.95 51.54
N GLN A 227 -21.07 -34.66 51.10
CA GLN A 227 -20.74 -33.46 50.33
C GLN A 227 -21.53 -33.40 49.02
N ASN A 228 -21.45 -34.46 48.19
CA ASN A 228 -22.23 -34.51 46.96
C ASN A 228 -23.73 -34.52 47.24
N ARG A 229 -24.23 -35.12 48.33
CA ARG A 229 -25.67 -35.02 48.68
C ARG A 229 -26.05 -33.62 49.10
N LEU A 230 -25.26 -32.93 49.92
CA LEU A 230 -25.56 -31.57 50.37
C LEU A 230 -25.61 -30.63 49.17
N SER A 231 -24.55 -30.65 48.35
CA SER A 231 -24.46 -29.87 47.13
C SER A 231 -25.53 -30.23 46.12
N TRP A 232 -25.77 -31.53 45.88
CA TRP A 232 -26.84 -32.00 44.98
C TRP A 232 -28.22 -31.61 45.48
N ASN A 233 -28.52 -31.76 46.77
CA ASN A 233 -29.83 -31.44 47.29
C ASN A 233 -30.08 -29.91 47.39
N ILE A 234 -29.05 -29.11 47.68
CA ILE A 234 -29.12 -27.65 47.56
C ILE A 234 -29.39 -27.30 46.09
N ARG A 235 -28.62 -27.87 45.15
CA ARG A 235 -28.77 -27.61 43.72
C ARG A 235 -30.14 -28.01 43.16
N GLU A 236 -30.68 -29.17 43.56
CA GLU A 236 -31.97 -29.69 43.09
C GLU A 236 -33.19 -28.93 43.66
N THR A 237 -32.96 -27.94 44.52
CA THR A 237 -33.99 -26.98 44.92
C THR A 237 -34.61 -26.32 43.68
N GLN A 238 -35.91 -26.54 43.48
CA GLN A 238 -36.63 -26.05 42.30
C GLN A 238 -36.55 -24.52 42.13
N ASN A 239 -36.31 -23.80 43.22
CA ASN A 239 -36.14 -22.35 43.21
C ASN A 239 -34.72 -21.96 42.77
N LEU A 240 -33.65 -22.60 43.28
CA LEU A 240 -32.28 -22.31 42.85
C LEU A 240 -32.05 -22.59 41.36
N LYS A 241 -32.62 -23.67 40.81
CA LYS A 241 -32.56 -23.95 39.38
C LYS A 241 -33.21 -22.87 38.50
N LYS A 242 -34.22 -22.16 39.01
CA LYS A 242 -34.88 -21.05 38.30
C LYS A 242 -34.09 -19.75 38.41
N GLU A 243 -33.39 -19.54 39.53
CA GLU A 243 -32.57 -18.34 39.75
C GLU A 243 -31.23 -18.37 39.00
N ILE A 244 -30.83 -19.53 38.47
CA ILE A 244 -29.68 -19.67 37.56
C ILE A 244 -30.13 -19.16 36.18
N PRO A 245 -29.56 -18.04 35.68
CA PRO A 245 -29.94 -17.51 34.38
C PRO A 245 -29.67 -18.56 33.28
N SER A 246 -30.70 -18.91 32.51
CA SER A 246 -30.59 -19.86 31.38
C SER A 246 -29.79 -19.28 30.21
N ASP A 247 -29.54 -17.98 30.23
CA ASP A 247 -29.01 -17.13 29.17
C ASP A 247 -27.52 -16.77 29.29
N GLY A 248 -26.73 -17.62 29.97
CA GLY A 248 -25.35 -17.87 29.50
C GLY A 248 -25.30 -18.14 27.97
N ALA A 249 -26.46 -18.41 27.35
CA ALA A 249 -26.80 -18.51 25.94
C ALA A 249 -26.57 -17.28 25.03
N SER A 250 -26.43 -16.03 25.50
CA SER A 250 -26.08 -14.93 24.56
C SER A 250 -24.58 -14.83 24.24
N LEU A 251 -23.76 -15.76 24.70
CA LEU A 251 -22.39 -15.96 24.18
C LEU A 251 -22.38 -16.60 22.78
N SER A 252 -23.51 -17.16 22.33
CA SER A 252 -23.63 -17.91 21.06
C SER A 252 -23.84 -17.03 19.82
N SER A 253 -24.34 -15.80 19.98
CA SER A 253 -24.74 -14.93 18.86
C SER A 253 -23.64 -13.96 18.41
N VAL A 254 -22.46 -14.01 19.03
CA VAL A 254 -21.31 -13.19 18.61
C VAL A 254 -20.40 -14.01 17.71
N GLY A 255 -20.96 -14.49 16.60
CA GLY A 255 -20.23 -15.13 15.52
C GLY A 255 -19.49 -14.07 14.69
N GLY A 256 -18.18 -13.99 14.87
CA GLY A 256 -17.31 -13.14 14.08
C GLY A 256 -15.89 -13.19 14.65
N ASN A 257 -14.90 -13.38 13.79
CA ASN A 257 -13.47 -13.34 14.14
C ASN A 257 -13.17 -12.09 14.98
N GLY A 258 -12.77 -12.29 16.24
CA GLY A 258 -12.11 -11.30 17.08
C GLY A 258 -12.96 -10.10 17.51
N GLY A 259 -12.94 -9.78 18.80
CA GLY A 259 -13.23 -8.41 19.25
C GLY A 259 -14.60 -8.15 19.87
N ASN A 260 -15.14 -9.11 20.64
CA ASN A 260 -16.25 -8.81 21.56
C ASN A 260 -16.00 -9.35 22.99
N PHE A 261 -14.75 -9.36 23.44
CA PHE A 261 -14.35 -9.67 24.81
C PHE A 261 -15.12 -8.82 25.82
N THR A 262 -15.25 -7.51 25.56
CA THR A 262 -15.98 -6.58 26.45
C THR A 262 -17.41 -7.03 26.68
N LYS A 263 -18.15 -7.34 25.60
CA LYS A 263 -19.54 -7.80 25.69
C LYS A 263 -19.66 -9.14 26.41
N ARG A 264 -18.77 -10.08 26.10
CA ARG A 264 -18.80 -11.44 26.64
C ARG A 264 -18.47 -11.47 28.14
N ILE A 265 -17.43 -10.75 28.57
CA ILE A 265 -17.05 -10.66 29.99
C ILE A 265 -18.11 -9.87 30.77
N THR A 266 -18.67 -8.80 30.19
CA THR A 266 -19.79 -8.07 30.80
C THR A 266 -21.01 -8.97 31.01
N ALA A 267 -21.30 -9.87 30.06
CA ALA A 267 -22.40 -10.83 30.19
C ALA A 267 -22.17 -11.80 31.37
N VAL A 268 -20.95 -12.32 31.54
CA VAL A 268 -20.61 -13.20 32.68
C VAL A 268 -20.75 -12.45 34.01
N LYS A 269 -20.26 -11.20 34.09
CA LYS A 269 -20.45 -10.34 35.27
C LYS A 269 -21.92 -10.17 35.60
N LYS A 270 -22.74 -9.80 34.61
CA LYS A 270 -24.19 -9.61 34.79
C LYS A 270 -24.90 -10.89 35.22
N ALA A 271 -24.51 -12.04 34.69
CA ALA A 271 -25.07 -13.33 35.10
C ALA A 271 -24.77 -13.62 36.58
N CYS A 272 -23.54 -13.36 37.04
CA CYS A 272 -23.16 -13.52 38.44
C CYS A 272 -23.93 -12.55 39.36
N GLU A 273 -24.09 -11.29 38.94
CA GLU A 273 -24.85 -10.28 39.67
C GLU A 273 -26.34 -10.63 39.75
N ALA A 274 -26.95 -11.03 38.63
CA ALA A 274 -28.35 -11.44 38.57
C ALA A 274 -28.62 -12.64 39.47
N PHE A 275 -27.79 -13.67 39.39
CA PHE A 275 -27.88 -14.84 40.27
C PHE A 275 -27.77 -14.44 41.75
N SER A 276 -26.77 -13.63 42.12
CA SER A 276 -26.59 -13.18 43.50
C SER A 276 -27.76 -12.31 43.99
N GLY A 277 -28.31 -11.45 43.14
CA GLY A 277 -29.41 -10.55 43.46
C GLY A 277 -30.73 -11.30 43.65
N ALA A 278 -30.98 -12.30 42.80
CA ALA A 278 -32.13 -13.18 42.91
C ALA A 278 -32.09 -14.01 44.19
N LEU A 279 -30.93 -14.62 44.49
CA LEU A 279 -30.75 -15.41 45.71
C LEU A 279 -30.85 -14.55 46.97
N ASP A 280 -30.24 -13.36 47.00
CA ASP A 280 -30.42 -12.39 48.09
C ASP A 280 -31.89 -11.96 48.26
N GLY A 281 -32.61 -11.77 47.16
CA GLY A 281 -34.04 -11.43 47.18
C GLY A 281 -34.83 -12.52 47.90
N LYS A 282 -34.57 -13.79 47.57
CA LYS A 282 -35.20 -14.95 48.21
C LYS A 282 -34.83 -15.14 49.67
N LEU A 283 -33.60 -14.78 50.06
CA LEU A 283 -33.13 -14.84 51.46
C LEU A 283 -33.63 -13.68 52.34
N LYS A 284 -34.22 -12.64 51.74
CA LYS A 284 -34.83 -11.50 52.45
C LYS A 284 -36.34 -11.65 52.62
N GLU A 285 -36.99 -12.59 51.93
CA GLU A 285 -38.43 -12.81 52.02
C GLU A 285 -38.83 -13.37 53.41
N PRO A 286 -39.83 -12.80 54.11
CA PRO A 286 -40.27 -13.32 55.40
C PRO A 286 -40.68 -14.80 55.28
N GLY A 287 -40.00 -15.68 56.01
CA GLY A 287 -40.21 -17.14 55.96
C GLY A 287 -39.11 -17.90 55.22
N ASN A 288 -38.38 -17.25 54.29
CA ASN A 288 -37.28 -17.81 53.51
C ASN A 288 -37.57 -19.24 53.01
N GLU A 289 -38.63 -19.42 52.21
CA GLU A 289 -39.05 -20.76 51.75
C GLU A 289 -37.96 -21.48 50.94
N ILE A 290 -37.09 -20.73 50.25
CA ILE A 290 -35.92 -21.28 49.56
C ILE A 290 -35.01 -22.11 50.49
N VAL A 291 -34.96 -21.74 51.77
CA VAL A 291 -34.21 -22.46 52.81
C VAL A 291 -34.88 -23.78 53.16
N ASN A 292 -36.21 -23.83 53.11
CA ASN A 292 -36.98 -25.06 53.32
C ASN A 292 -36.90 -25.98 52.09
N ASP A 293 -36.68 -25.41 50.90
CA ASP A 293 -36.53 -26.15 49.65
C ASP A 293 -35.14 -26.74 49.43
N VAL A 294 -34.13 -26.29 50.20
CA VAL A 294 -32.83 -26.97 50.33
C VAL A 294 -33.08 -28.34 50.94
N LYS A 295 -33.42 -29.29 50.08
CA LYS A 295 -33.59 -30.70 50.46
C LYS A 295 -32.26 -31.20 51.01
N GLY A 296 -32.25 -32.33 51.70
CA GLY A 296 -31.01 -32.98 52.14
C GLY A 296 -30.44 -32.46 53.45
N VAL A 297 -30.42 -31.15 53.75
CA VAL A 297 -29.98 -30.66 55.09
C VAL A 297 -30.80 -31.31 56.20
N SER A 298 -32.08 -31.59 55.93
CA SER A 298 -32.97 -32.37 56.79
C SER A 298 -32.56 -33.82 57.04
N GLY A 299 -31.89 -34.47 56.09
CA GLY A 299 -31.36 -35.84 56.19
C GLY A 299 -29.87 -35.92 56.51
N LEU A 300 -29.19 -34.78 56.74
CA LEU A 300 -27.76 -34.70 57.04
C LEU A 300 -27.44 -34.73 58.53
N LEU A 301 -28.45 -34.63 59.39
CA LEU A 301 -28.28 -35.07 60.76
C LEU A 301 -28.20 -36.58 60.76
N LYS A 302 -26.96 -37.08 60.78
CA LYS A 302 -26.74 -38.40 61.32
C LYS A 302 -27.26 -38.36 62.77
N THR A 303 -27.85 -39.46 63.21
CA THR A 303 -28.15 -39.83 64.60
C THR A 303 -26.90 -39.86 65.49
N SER A 304 -25.91 -39.01 65.24
CA SER A 304 -24.87 -38.69 66.21
C SER A 304 -25.56 -38.01 67.39
N GLY A 305 -25.40 -38.60 68.57
CA GLY A 305 -25.98 -38.16 69.85
C GLY A 305 -25.53 -36.79 70.35
N VAL A 306 -25.51 -35.78 69.47
CA VAL A 306 -25.48 -34.36 69.82
C VAL A 306 -26.81 -34.07 70.49
N ARG A 307 -26.87 -34.26 71.80
CA ARG A 307 -28.07 -34.05 72.63
C ARG A 307 -28.53 -32.59 72.65
N ASP A 308 -27.74 -31.67 72.09
CA ASP A 308 -28.04 -30.24 72.10
C ASP A 308 -27.33 -29.51 70.94
N PRO A 309 -27.88 -29.51 69.71
CA PRO A 309 -27.35 -28.65 68.66
C PRO A 309 -27.47 -27.20 69.13
N LYS A 310 -26.34 -26.51 69.27
CA LYS A 310 -26.34 -25.09 69.66
C LYS A 310 -27.06 -24.32 68.55
N CYS A 311 -28.23 -23.75 68.84
CA CYS A 311 -28.87 -22.79 67.95
C CYS A 311 -27.87 -21.66 67.69
N ILE A 312 -27.53 -21.45 66.41
CA ILE A 312 -26.63 -20.39 65.96
C ILE A 312 -27.40 -19.08 65.75
N CYS A 313 -28.73 -19.15 65.65
CA CYS A 313 -29.60 -18.00 65.51
C CYS A 313 -29.86 -17.32 66.86
N ASP A 314 -29.83 -15.99 66.86
CA ASP A 314 -30.40 -15.13 67.91
C ASP A 314 -31.94 -15.16 67.79
N CYS A 315 -32.50 -16.37 67.86
CA CYS A 315 -33.94 -16.56 67.88
C CYS A 315 -34.41 -16.05 69.23
N TYR A 316 -34.94 -14.82 69.26
CA TYR A 316 -35.55 -14.16 70.41
C TYR A 316 -36.70 -14.98 71.06
N LYS A 317 -37.06 -16.15 70.47
CA LYS A 317 -38.04 -17.14 70.97
C LYS A 317 -37.49 -18.57 71.13
N CYS A 318 -36.16 -18.78 71.09
CA CYS A 318 -35.55 -20.09 71.38
C CYS A 318 -35.60 -20.48 72.87
N GLY A 319 -36.20 -19.65 73.73
CA GLY A 319 -36.51 -20.00 75.13
C GLY A 319 -37.81 -20.77 75.32
N SER A 320 -38.62 -20.97 74.27
CA SER A 320 -39.86 -21.75 74.39
C SER A 320 -39.59 -23.24 74.22
N TYR A 321 -40.28 -24.06 75.02
CA TYR A 321 -40.31 -25.53 74.99
C TYR A 321 -40.69 -26.14 73.62
N TYR A 322 -41.00 -25.30 72.62
CA TYR A 322 -41.53 -25.64 71.29
C TYR A 322 -40.58 -25.30 70.13
N CYS A 323 -39.36 -24.80 70.39
CA CYS A 323 -38.40 -24.61 69.31
C CYS A 323 -37.68 -25.93 69.03
N ASN A 324 -37.99 -26.54 67.88
CA ASN A 324 -37.23 -27.69 67.38
C ASN A 324 -35.80 -27.22 67.04
N LYS A 325 -34.88 -27.36 68.00
CA LYS A 325 -33.46 -26.96 67.87
C LYS A 325 -32.81 -27.54 66.61
N GLU A 326 -33.27 -28.72 66.22
CA GLU A 326 -32.86 -29.42 65.01
C GLU A 326 -33.23 -28.65 63.73
N GLU A 327 -34.49 -28.25 63.62
CA GLU A 327 -35.03 -27.52 62.47
C GLU A 327 -34.44 -26.11 62.37
N CYS A 328 -34.25 -25.45 63.52
CA CYS A 328 -33.58 -24.16 63.61
C CYS A 328 -32.14 -24.23 63.11
N ALA A 329 -31.39 -25.26 63.51
CA ALA A 329 -29.99 -25.41 63.11
C ALA A 329 -29.86 -25.78 61.61
N LYS A 330 -30.80 -26.57 61.06
CA LYS A 330 -30.90 -26.84 59.61
C LYS A 330 -31.14 -25.56 58.82
N LYS A 331 -32.12 -24.77 59.25
CA LYS A 331 -32.45 -23.49 58.61
C LYS A 331 -31.25 -22.54 58.62
N ALA A 332 -30.57 -22.43 59.76
CA ALA A 332 -29.38 -21.59 59.91
C ALA A 332 -28.22 -22.01 58.99
N ALA A 333 -27.98 -23.32 58.84
CA ALA A 333 -26.91 -23.81 57.96
C ALA A 333 -27.21 -23.58 56.49
N SER A 334 -28.45 -23.85 56.06
CA SER A 334 -28.90 -23.54 54.71
C SER A 334 -28.83 -22.04 54.41
N GLU A 335 -29.28 -21.16 55.33
CA GLU A 335 -29.17 -19.71 55.17
C GLU A 335 -27.70 -19.27 55.03
N LEU A 336 -26.79 -19.78 55.86
CA LEU A 336 -25.37 -19.43 55.76
C LEU A 336 -24.76 -19.90 54.43
N ILE A 337 -25.02 -21.13 54.00
CA ILE A 337 -24.47 -21.67 52.75
C ILE A 337 -24.98 -20.85 51.57
N LEU A 338 -26.27 -20.51 51.53
CA LEU A 338 -26.83 -19.66 50.49
C LEU A 338 -26.24 -18.25 50.53
N CYS A 339 -26.09 -17.63 51.71
CA CYS A 339 -25.40 -16.34 51.88
C CYS A 339 -23.96 -16.37 51.36
N ALA A 340 -23.21 -17.43 51.69
CA ALA A 340 -21.85 -17.61 51.20
C ALA A 340 -21.81 -17.79 49.67
N LEU A 341 -22.79 -18.48 49.09
CA LEU A 341 -22.90 -18.63 47.64
C LEU A 341 -23.20 -17.30 46.94
N THR A 342 -24.07 -16.44 47.52
CA THR A 342 -24.32 -15.10 46.96
C THR A 342 -23.05 -14.25 47.00
N ALA A 343 -22.27 -14.35 48.08
CA ALA A 343 -21.00 -13.65 48.23
C ALA A 343 -19.97 -14.11 47.19
N VAL A 344 -19.82 -15.41 46.94
CA VAL A 344 -18.90 -15.95 45.92
C VAL A 344 -19.30 -15.48 44.52
N ALA A 345 -20.59 -15.54 44.15
CA ALA A 345 -21.04 -15.07 42.85
C ALA A 345 -20.75 -13.56 42.66
N ARG A 346 -20.99 -12.73 43.68
CA ARG A 346 -20.63 -11.30 43.65
C ARG A 346 -19.13 -11.09 43.54
N GLN A 347 -18.35 -11.85 44.28
CA GLN A 347 -16.89 -11.78 44.23
C GLN A 347 -16.40 -12.03 42.80
N VAL A 348 -16.88 -13.08 42.13
CA VAL A 348 -16.52 -13.35 40.73
C VAL A 348 -16.91 -12.18 39.81
N GLY A 349 -18.12 -11.63 39.96
CA GLY A 349 -18.55 -10.45 39.20
C GLY A 349 -17.65 -9.22 39.44
N ASN A 350 -17.25 -8.99 40.69
CA ASN A 350 -16.37 -7.89 41.10
C ASN A 350 -14.93 -8.10 40.60
N GLU A 351 -14.42 -9.32 40.65
CA GLU A 351 -13.10 -9.67 40.12
C GLU A 351 -13.04 -9.45 38.60
N LEU A 352 -14.05 -9.92 37.86
CA LEU A 352 -14.17 -9.65 36.43
C LEU A 352 -14.24 -8.15 36.13
N ASN A 353 -14.94 -7.38 36.98
CA ASN A 353 -14.93 -5.93 36.86
C ASN A 353 -13.53 -5.36 37.07
N SER A 354 -12.89 -5.68 38.19
CA SER A 354 -11.59 -5.10 38.56
C SER A 354 -10.45 -5.46 37.61
N VAL A 355 -10.45 -6.68 37.07
CA VAL A 355 -9.35 -7.18 36.22
C VAL A 355 -9.60 -6.87 34.75
N PHE A 356 -10.80 -7.15 34.24
CA PHE A 356 -11.03 -7.14 32.79
C PHE A 356 -11.80 -5.92 32.27
N LEU A 357 -12.76 -5.40 33.02
CA LEU A 357 -13.71 -4.40 32.52
C LEU A 357 -13.43 -2.98 33.01
N ASN A 358 -12.92 -2.82 34.24
CA ASN A 358 -12.71 -1.55 34.91
C ASN A 358 -13.90 -0.58 34.74
N ILE A 359 -15.11 -1.05 35.08
CA ILE A 359 -16.33 -0.24 35.06
C ILE A 359 -16.43 0.53 36.37
N ALA A 360 -16.63 1.84 36.28
CA ALA A 360 -16.86 2.68 37.44
C ALA A 360 -18.25 2.42 38.06
N ASP A 361 -18.34 2.48 39.39
CA ASP A 361 -19.60 2.26 40.11
C ASP A 361 -20.67 3.33 39.82
N LYS A 362 -20.26 4.50 39.31
CA LYS A 362 -21.15 5.60 38.94
C LYS A 362 -20.70 6.24 37.62
N PRO A 363 -21.63 6.52 36.69
CA PRO A 363 -23.06 6.23 36.75
C PRO A 363 -23.39 4.73 36.67
N PRO A 364 -24.54 4.28 37.21
CA PRO A 364 -25.01 2.92 36.99
C PRO A 364 -25.19 2.70 35.49
N ASN A 365 -24.57 1.66 34.94
CA ASN A 365 -24.40 1.39 33.50
C ASN A 365 -23.24 2.13 32.82
N ALA A 366 -22.19 2.50 33.55
CA ALA A 366 -20.94 2.91 32.91
C ALA A 366 -20.40 1.78 32.00
N GLU A 367 -19.84 2.18 30.87
CA GLU A 367 -19.16 1.26 29.96
C GLU A 367 -17.73 0.98 30.48
N PRO A 368 -17.15 -0.18 30.13
CA PRO A 368 -15.75 -0.49 30.40
C PRO A 368 -14.81 0.65 29.94
N SER A 369 -13.82 1.01 30.77
CA SER A 369 -12.85 2.06 30.41
C SER A 369 -11.98 1.64 29.22
N ASP A 370 -11.48 2.60 28.43
CA ASP A 370 -10.65 2.31 27.24
C ASP A 370 -9.33 1.59 27.58
N GLY A 371 -8.82 1.76 28.81
CA GLY A 371 -7.66 1.03 29.33
C GLY A 371 -7.99 -0.36 29.91
N SER A 372 -9.25 -0.81 29.84
CA SER A 372 -9.62 -2.14 30.32
C SER A 372 -9.03 -3.23 29.42
N ILE A 373 -8.63 -4.35 30.02
CA ILE A 373 -8.05 -5.48 29.27
C ILE A 373 -9.02 -5.94 28.17
N ALA A 374 -10.32 -5.99 28.46
CA ALA A 374 -11.32 -6.41 27.49
C ALA A 374 -11.39 -5.48 26.27
N LYS A 375 -11.38 -4.15 26.46
CA LYS A 375 -11.35 -3.19 25.33
C LYS A 375 -10.02 -3.20 24.59
N ILE A 376 -8.90 -3.38 25.30
CA ILE A 376 -7.58 -3.52 24.67
C ILE A 376 -7.58 -4.75 23.75
N LEU A 377 -8.08 -5.89 24.23
CA LEU A 377 -8.19 -7.11 23.43
C LEU A 377 -9.14 -6.92 22.25
N ASP A 378 -10.27 -6.23 22.44
CA ASP A 378 -11.20 -5.90 21.35
C ASP A 378 -10.57 -5.02 20.27
N THR A 379 -9.66 -4.14 20.66
CA THR A 379 -8.98 -3.22 19.75
C THR A 379 -7.82 -3.90 19.03
N ILE A 380 -6.95 -4.59 19.76
CA ILE A 380 -5.67 -5.06 19.23
C ILE A 380 -5.81 -6.35 18.41
N THR A 381 -6.77 -7.21 18.73
CA THR A 381 -7.02 -8.48 18.00
C THR A 381 -7.28 -8.24 16.50
N PRO A 382 -8.28 -7.42 16.09
CA PRO A 382 -8.53 -7.18 14.67
C PRO A 382 -7.39 -6.40 13.99
N ILE A 383 -6.65 -5.56 14.71
CA ILE A 383 -5.49 -4.83 14.16
C ILE A 383 -4.37 -5.82 13.80
N VAL A 384 -4.01 -6.71 14.72
CA VAL A 384 -2.96 -7.72 14.50
C VAL A 384 -3.38 -8.70 13.41
N ASP A 385 -4.64 -9.15 13.41
CA ASP A 385 -5.19 -10.00 12.35
C ASP A 385 -5.14 -9.34 10.99
N GLY A 386 -5.59 -8.08 10.91
CA GLY A 386 -5.59 -7.29 9.68
C GLY A 386 -4.17 -7.05 9.16
N LEU A 387 -3.24 -6.70 10.03
CA LEU A 387 -1.84 -6.49 9.67
C LEU A 387 -1.17 -7.78 9.21
N ASN A 388 -1.36 -8.88 9.93
CA ASN A 388 -0.82 -10.19 9.55
C ASN A 388 -1.37 -10.65 8.19
N LYS A 389 -2.66 -10.44 7.93
CA LYS A 389 -3.29 -10.72 6.63
C LYS A 389 -2.70 -9.86 5.52
N ALA A 390 -2.65 -8.54 5.69
CA ALA A 390 -2.12 -7.62 4.69
C ALA A 390 -0.65 -7.94 4.33
N LEU A 391 0.17 -8.27 5.34
CA LEU A 391 1.55 -8.69 5.12
C LEU A 391 1.65 -10.05 4.43
N THR A 392 0.73 -10.97 4.72
CA THR A 392 0.64 -12.26 4.02
C THR A 392 0.28 -12.06 2.56
N ASP A 393 -0.74 -11.25 2.26
CA ASP A 393 -1.18 -10.94 0.91
C ASP A 393 -0.09 -10.19 0.11
N ALA A 394 0.72 -9.36 0.77
CA ALA A 394 1.81 -8.62 0.13
C ALA A 394 3.06 -9.49 -0.17
N THR A 395 3.28 -10.57 0.59
CA THR A 395 4.50 -11.41 0.51
C THR A 395 4.27 -12.78 -0.13
N ASN A 396 3.02 -13.20 -0.28
CA ASN A 396 2.69 -14.46 -0.94
C ASN A 396 2.23 -14.21 -2.37
N PRO A 397 2.49 -15.15 -3.31
CA PRO A 397 1.89 -15.12 -4.64
C PRO A 397 0.36 -15.10 -4.56
N PRO A 398 -0.33 -14.46 -5.53
CA PRO A 398 -1.77 -14.59 -5.65
C PRO A 398 -2.13 -16.08 -5.80
N SER A 399 -3.04 -16.58 -4.97
CA SER A 399 -3.54 -17.94 -5.06
C SER A 399 -4.57 -18.08 -6.19
N THR A 400 -4.19 -17.74 -7.42
CA THR A 400 -4.99 -18.02 -8.62
C THR A 400 -4.61 -19.41 -9.13
N ARG A 401 -5.60 -20.31 -9.21
CA ARG A 401 -5.44 -21.68 -9.73
C ARG A 401 -4.79 -21.65 -11.11
N GLY A 402 -3.52 -22.03 -11.21
CA GLY A 402 -2.88 -22.38 -12.49
C GLY A 402 -1.52 -21.76 -12.81
N SER A 403 -0.97 -20.86 -11.99
CA SER A 403 0.39 -20.35 -12.22
C SER A 403 1.19 -20.27 -10.93
N SER A 404 2.12 -21.21 -10.74
CA SER A 404 3.09 -21.23 -9.64
C SER A 404 4.16 -20.14 -9.75
N ASP A 405 4.14 -19.37 -10.84
CA ASP A 405 5.26 -18.51 -11.26
C ASP A 405 4.94 -17.02 -11.12
N GLN A 406 3.89 -16.66 -10.36
CA GLN A 406 3.55 -15.25 -10.13
C GLN A 406 4.29 -14.68 -8.93
N ASP A 407 5.05 -13.61 -9.17
CA ASP A 407 5.67 -12.79 -8.14
C ASP A 407 4.59 -12.25 -7.17
N SER A 408 4.87 -12.27 -5.86
CA SER A 408 4.05 -11.53 -4.89
C SER A 408 4.06 -10.02 -5.17
N PRO A 409 3.09 -9.24 -4.66
CA PRO A 409 3.11 -7.79 -4.86
C PRO A 409 4.42 -7.11 -4.45
N ALA A 410 5.03 -7.52 -3.34
CA ALA A 410 6.32 -6.99 -2.90
C ALA A 410 7.46 -7.37 -3.87
N GLN A 411 7.50 -8.64 -4.34
CA GLN A 411 8.50 -9.10 -5.30
C GLN A 411 8.34 -8.42 -6.66
N ALA A 412 7.11 -8.16 -7.09
CA ALA A 412 6.83 -7.44 -8.32
C ALA A 412 7.38 -6.02 -8.26
N VAL A 413 7.27 -5.33 -7.13
CA VAL A 413 7.89 -4.00 -6.94
C VAL A 413 9.41 -4.09 -7.01
N ASP A 414 10.03 -5.01 -6.27
CA ASP A 414 11.48 -5.20 -6.29
C ASP A 414 11.99 -5.48 -7.71
N LYS A 415 11.29 -6.34 -8.46
CA LYS A 415 11.60 -6.66 -9.85
C LYS A 415 11.47 -5.46 -10.79
N ARG A 416 10.39 -4.67 -10.66
CA ARG A 416 10.22 -3.46 -11.49
C ARG A 416 11.27 -2.40 -11.19
N LEU A 417 11.68 -2.25 -9.93
CA LEU A 417 12.78 -1.35 -9.56
C LEU A 417 14.09 -1.82 -10.21
N GLN A 418 14.37 -3.12 -10.19
CA GLN A 418 15.53 -3.68 -10.88
C GLN A 418 15.47 -3.46 -12.40
N GLU A 419 14.34 -3.75 -13.05
CA GLU A 419 14.15 -3.52 -14.49
C GLU A 419 14.37 -2.04 -14.88
N VAL A 420 13.85 -1.10 -14.08
CA VAL A 420 14.06 0.34 -14.31
C VAL A 420 15.54 0.71 -14.15
N ARG A 421 16.23 0.17 -13.13
CA ARG A 421 17.67 0.40 -12.94
C ARG A 421 18.48 -0.12 -14.12
N ASP A 422 18.16 -1.31 -14.61
CA ASP A 422 18.84 -1.93 -15.74
C ASP A 422 18.61 -1.12 -17.03
N GLU A 423 17.39 -0.62 -17.26
CA GLU A 423 17.08 0.23 -18.42
C GLU A 423 17.79 1.60 -18.35
N VAL A 424 17.86 2.22 -17.17
CA VAL A 424 18.62 3.46 -16.93
C VAL A 424 20.12 3.27 -17.15
N SER A 425 20.65 2.11 -16.75
CA SER A 425 22.05 1.77 -16.99
C SER A 425 22.32 1.50 -18.48
N GLY A 426 21.36 0.89 -19.20
CA GLY A 426 21.46 0.60 -20.63
C GLY A 426 21.22 1.80 -21.56
N LEU A 427 20.67 2.89 -21.03
CA LEU A 427 20.31 4.11 -21.79
C LEU A 427 21.53 4.78 -22.44
N GLU A 428 22.69 4.77 -21.76
CA GLU A 428 23.95 5.32 -22.29
C GLU A 428 24.36 4.60 -23.59
N SER A 429 24.46 3.27 -23.55
CA SER A 429 24.84 2.47 -24.72
C SER A 429 23.87 2.66 -25.90
N LYS A 430 22.56 2.72 -25.62
CA LYS A 430 21.55 2.97 -26.65
C LYS A 430 21.71 4.37 -27.26
N PHE A 431 21.98 5.37 -26.42
CA PHE A 431 22.16 6.75 -26.87
C PHE A 431 23.42 6.88 -27.72
N THR A 432 24.57 6.40 -27.24
CA THR A 432 25.86 6.42 -27.96
C THR A 432 25.72 5.85 -29.37
N LYS A 433 25.02 4.73 -29.52
CA LYS A 433 24.80 4.10 -30.83
C LYS A 433 24.04 5.01 -31.81
N VAL A 434 23.02 5.73 -31.33
CA VAL A 434 22.25 6.67 -32.17
C VAL A 434 23.07 7.92 -32.48
N THR A 435 23.86 8.42 -31.53
CA THR A 435 24.75 9.58 -31.76
C THR A 435 25.88 9.25 -32.72
N GLU A 436 26.39 8.03 -32.78
CA GLU A 436 27.40 7.60 -33.76
C GLU A 436 26.90 7.75 -35.21
N ASP A 437 25.75 7.17 -35.53
CA ASP A 437 25.15 7.22 -36.87
C ASP A 437 24.84 8.66 -37.29
N LEU A 438 24.26 9.46 -36.37
CA LEU A 438 23.96 10.86 -36.60
C LEU A 438 25.23 11.70 -36.82
N THR A 439 26.26 11.49 -35.98
CA THR A 439 27.53 12.21 -36.09
C THR A 439 28.21 11.91 -37.42
N LYS A 440 28.15 10.66 -37.90
CA LYS A 440 28.69 10.28 -39.20
C LYS A 440 27.99 11.04 -40.33
N ALA A 441 26.66 11.04 -40.36
CA ALA A 441 25.90 11.76 -41.38
C ALA A 441 26.16 13.28 -41.34
N VAL A 442 26.26 13.85 -40.14
CA VAL A 442 26.49 15.29 -39.95
C VAL A 442 27.90 15.71 -40.41
N LYS A 443 28.92 14.85 -40.26
CA LYS A 443 30.28 15.11 -40.76
C LYS A 443 30.37 15.18 -42.29
N GLU A 444 29.41 14.63 -43.02
CA GLU A 444 29.39 14.64 -44.50
C GLU A 444 28.77 15.94 -45.07
N LEU A 445 28.05 16.72 -44.26
CA LEU A 445 27.34 17.92 -44.70
C LEU A 445 28.24 19.02 -45.30
N PRO A 446 29.40 19.40 -44.70
CA PRO A 446 30.25 20.44 -45.28
C PRO A 446 30.72 20.10 -46.70
N GLY A 447 31.12 18.84 -46.93
CA GLY A 447 31.53 18.37 -48.25
C GLY A 447 30.37 18.25 -49.25
N ALA A 448 29.14 18.02 -48.79
CA ALA A 448 27.95 18.08 -49.63
C ALA A 448 27.63 19.53 -50.06
N VAL A 449 27.74 20.49 -49.12
CA VAL A 449 27.55 21.92 -49.39
C VAL A 449 28.59 22.43 -50.39
N GLU A 450 29.86 22.05 -50.22
CA GLU A 450 30.93 22.46 -51.13
C GLU A 450 30.74 21.89 -52.54
N ARG A 451 30.34 20.62 -52.67
CA ARG A 451 30.02 20.01 -53.97
C ARG A 451 28.86 20.71 -54.65
N PHE A 452 27.77 20.96 -53.93
CA PHE A 452 26.62 21.67 -54.47
C PHE A 452 26.98 23.08 -54.96
N ASP A 453 27.72 23.86 -54.17
CA ASP A 453 28.20 25.19 -54.58
C ASP A 453 29.10 25.12 -55.82
N THR A 454 30.01 24.15 -55.88
CA THR A 454 30.90 23.95 -57.04
C THR A 454 30.10 23.64 -58.30
N GLU A 455 29.20 22.66 -58.24
CA GLU A 455 28.34 22.29 -59.37
C GLU A 455 27.43 23.44 -59.81
N ALA A 456 26.86 24.19 -58.87
CA ALA A 456 26.02 25.36 -59.18
C ALA A 456 26.82 26.48 -59.86
N GLN A 457 28.05 26.76 -59.39
CA GLN A 457 28.94 27.73 -60.03
C GLN A 457 29.32 27.30 -61.45
N GLU A 458 29.59 26.01 -61.67
CA GLU A 458 29.87 25.48 -63.01
C GLU A 458 28.66 25.62 -63.95
N GLN A 459 27.45 25.31 -63.48
CA GLN A 459 26.23 25.48 -64.27
C GLN A 459 25.96 26.94 -64.66
N ILE A 460 26.11 27.89 -63.72
CA ILE A 460 25.96 29.33 -63.99
C ILE A 460 26.94 29.78 -65.07
N LYS A 461 28.21 29.34 -64.98
CA LYS A 461 29.24 29.68 -65.97
C LYS A 461 28.93 29.04 -67.33
N ALA A 462 28.54 27.77 -67.35
CA ALA A 462 28.21 27.06 -68.58
C ALA A 462 27.02 27.69 -69.31
N ALA A 463 26.00 28.15 -68.58
CA ALA A 463 24.86 28.86 -69.15
C ALA A 463 25.27 30.19 -69.82
N ALA A 464 26.19 30.93 -69.21
CA ALA A 464 26.71 32.18 -69.78
C ALA A 464 27.71 31.97 -70.93
N GLY A 465 28.41 30.83 -70.96
CA GLY A 465 29.37 30.48 -72.01
C GLY A 465 28.76 29.87 -73.27
N ARG A 466 27.47 29.50 -73.25
CA ARG A 466 26.78 29.00 -74.44
C ARG A 466 26.50 30.17 -75.40
N PRO A 467 27.03 30.15 -76.63
CA PRO A 467 26.61 31.12 -77.64
C PRO A 467 25.12 30.93 -77.89
N LEU A 468 24.34 32.01 -77.76
CA LEU A 468 22.98 32.08 -78.28
C LEU A 468 23.09 31.91 -79.79
N TYR A 469 22.85 30.70 -80.28
CA TYR A 469 22.59 30.46 -81.69
C TYR A 469 21.23 31.12 -81.98
N PHE A 470 21.28 32.35 -82.48
CA PHE A 470 20.17 33.03 -83.15
C PHE A 470 20.25 32.77 -84.65
#